data_AF-A0A853BBM5-F1
#
_entry.id   AF-A0A853BBM5-F1
#
_cell.length_a   1.000
_cell.length_b   1.000
_cell.length_c   1.000
_cell.angle_alpha   90.00
_cell.angle_beta   90.00
_cell.angle_gamma   90.00
#
_symmetry.space_group_name_H-M   'P 1'
#
loop_
_entity.id
_entity.type
_entity.pdbx_description
1 polymer ?
#
loop_
_entity_poly.entity_id
_entity_poly.type
_entity_poly.pdbx_seq_one_letter_code
_entity_poly.pdbx_strand_id
1 'polypeptide(L)'
;MSEDTGRSSTAVEERSIAQLVQDMSQQMQRLVRDELRLATEELRRKGKRAGAGAGLAGAAGVLALFGVATLIAAAVLALALVLPGWASALVIGAVVLLVAGVAALVGKKQLSQSVPPVPEEAAAGVPKDVAAVREGVRR
;
A
#
# COMPACT_ATOMS: atom_id res chain seq x y z
N MET A 1 46.08 54.21 30.63
CA MET A 1 44.95 54.26 29.67
C MET A 1 45.11 53.10 28.68
N SER A 2 44.92 51.85 29.11
CA SER A 2 45.02 50.65 28.25
C SER A 2 44.42 49.40 28.93
N GLU A 3 43.10 49.28 29.13
CA GLU A 3 42.51 48.02 29.69
C GLU A 3 41.11 47.60 29.13
N ASP A 4 40.64 48.10 27.99
CA ASP A 4 39.26 47.80 27.51
C ASP A 4 39.16 46.83 26.30
N THR A 5 40.27 46.25 25.82
CA THR A 5 40.28 45.47 24.57
C THR A 5 39.89 43.99 24.71
N GLY A 6 39.73 43.46 25.93
CA GLY A 6 39.48 42.03 26.16
C GLY A 6 38.01 41.60 26.19
N ARG A 7 37.06 42.53 26.31
CA ARG A 7 35.63 42.20 26.48
C ARG A 7 34.85 42.12 25.16
N SER A 8 35.39 42.69 24.10
CA SER A 8 34.74 42.77 22.78
C SER A 8 34.95 41.53 21.91
N SER A 9 36.08 40.82 22.04
CA SER A 9 36.35 39.60 21.26
C SER A 9 35.43 38.45 21.64
N THR A 10 35.21 38.21 22.94
CA THR A 10 34.37 37.11 23.43
C THR A 10 32.89 37.28 23.03
N ALA A 11 32.37 38.50 23.07
CA ALA A 11 31.00 38.80 22.67
C ALA A 11 30.77 38.67 21.15
N VAL A 12 31.80 38.92 20.32
CA VAL A 12 31.75 38.71 18.87
C VAL A 12 31.82 37.22 18.54
N GLU A 13 32.65 36.46 19.25
CA GLU A 13 32.81 35.01 19.07
C GLU A 13 31.54 34.24 19.49
N GLU A 14 30.94 34.56 20.65
CA GLU A 14 29.65 34.01 21.08
C GLU A 14 28.51 34.31 20.11
N ARG A 15 28.45 35.53 19.56
CA ARG A 15 27.48 35.90 18.51
C ARG A 15 27.65 35.06 17.24
N SER A 16 28.89 34.73 16.88
CA SER A 16 29.17 33.90 15.70
C SER A 16 28.72 32.44 15.88
N ILE A 17 28.94 31.86 17.06
CA ILE A 17 28.52 30.48 17.36
C ILE A 17 26.99 30.41 17.40
N ALA A 18 26.33 31.41 18.00
CA ALA A 18 24.88 31.53 17.96
C ALA A 18 24.33 31.64 16.52
N GLN A 19 25.01 32.38 15.65
CA GLN A 19 24.65 32.49 14.23
C GLN A 19 24.84 31.17 13.47
N LEU A 20 25.93 30.43 13.69
CA LEU A 20 26.15 29.12 13.05
C LEU A 20 25.08 28.10 13.46
N VAL A 21 24.74 28.03 14.75
CA VAL A 21 23.69 27.13 15.24
C VAL A 21 22.33 27.50 14.63
N GLN A 22 22.05 28.80 14.50
CA GLN A 22 20.84 29.29 13.86
C GLN A 22 20.79 28.95 12.37
N ASP A 23 21.91 29.10 11.65
CA ASP A 23 22.01 28.76 10.24
C ASP A 23 21.90 27.25 9.99
N MET A 24 22.53 26.41 10.83
CA MET A 24 22.39 24.96 10.77
C MET A 24 20.96 24.51 11.07
N SER A 25 20.31 25.10 12.08
CA SER A 25 18.90 24.84 12.39
C SER A 25 18.00 25.18 11.20
N GLN A 26 18.23 26.33 10.56
CA GLN A 26 17.51 26.70 9.35
C GLN A 26 17.80 25.78 8.16
N GLN A 27 19.04 25.33 7.97
CA GLN A 27 19.40 24.37 6.92
C GLN A 27 18.72 23.01 7.14
N MET A 28 18.72 22.52 8.38
CA MET A 28 18.04 21.28 8.74
C MET A 28 16.53 21.38 8.52
N GLN A 29 15.91 22.51 8.91
CA GLN A 29 14.50 22.77 8.63
C GLN A 29 14.20 22.81 7.13
N ARG A 30 15.08 23.40 6.32
CA ARG A 30 14.94 23.40 4.85
C ARG A 30 15.03 21.99 4.29
N LEU A 31 16.05 21.21 4.69
CA LEU A 31 16.23 19.83 4.24
C LEU A 31 15.02 18.95 4.57
N VAL A 32 14.50 19.04 5.80
CA VAL A 32 13.31 18.28 6.22
C VAL A 32 12.10 18.65 5.37
N ARG A 33 11.89 19.95 5.08
CA ARG A 33 10.79 20.41 4.23
C ARG A 33 10.94 19.92 2.79
N ASP A 34 12.16 19.90 2.28
CA ASP A 34 12.46 19.42 0.92
C ASP A 34 12.23 17.91 0.79
N GLU A 35 12.66 17.13 1.78
CA GLU A 35 12.44 15.68 1.80
C GLU A 35 10.96 15.33 1.92
N LEU A 36 10.20 16.09 2.74
CA LEU A 36 8.75 15.96 2.83
C LEU A 36 8.07 16.30 1.50
N ARG A 37 8.54 17.34 0.81
CA ARG A 37 8.01 17.71 -0.50
C ARG A 37 8.29 16.63 -1.54
N LEU A 38 9.51 16.10 -1.56
CA LEU A 38 9.90 15.00 -2.44
C LEU A 38 9.06 13.75 -2.17
N ALA A 39 8.93 13.35 -0.90
CA ALA A 39 8.12 12.21 -0.49
C ALA A 39 6.64 12.39 -0.89
N THR A 40 6.10 13.59 -0.74
CA THR A 40 4.73 13.92 -1.17
C THR A 40 4.57 13.77 -2.69
N GLU A 41 5.53 14.26 -3.47
CA GLU A 41 5.51 14.12 -4.93
C GLU A 41 5.65 12.65 -5.36
N GLU A 42 6.52 11.88 -4.72
CA GLU A 42 6.69 10.46 -5.00
C GLU A 42 5.42 9.67 -4.65
N LEU A 43 4.82 9.92 -3.49
CA LEU A 43 3.52 9.35 -3.09
C LEU A 43 2.43 9.70 -4.09
N ARG A 44 2.37 10.95 -4.57
CA ARG A 44 1.39 11.37 -5.58
C ARG A 44 1.61 10.66 -6.91
N ARG A 45 2.87 10.51 -7.35
CA ARG A 45 3.22 9.77 -8.59
C ARG A 45 2.89 8.28 -8.47
N LYS A 46 3.27 7.64 -7.36
CA LYS A 46 2.95 6.24 -7.05
C LYS A 46 1.43 6.05 -6.95
N GLY A 47 0.74 6.92 -6.22
CA GLY A 47 -0.72 6.90 -6.06
C GLY A 47 -1.46 7.07 -7.39
N LYS A 48 -1.02 7.98 -8.26
CA LYS A 48 -1.63 8.14 -9.60
C LYS A 48 -1.44 6.91 -10.48
N ARG A 49 -0.25 6.30 -10.47
CA ARG A 49 0.03 5.07 -11.24
C ARG A 49 -0.75 3.88 -10.69
N ALA A 50 -0.74 3.69 -9.37
CA ALA A 50 -1.50 2.64 -8.70
C ALA A 50 -3.00 2.82 -8.93
N GLY A 51 -3.52 4.04 -8.80
CA GLY A 51 -4.94 4.36 -9.04
C GLY A 51 -5.36 4.17 -10.50
N ALA A 52 -4.53 4.57 -11.46
CA ALA A 52 -4.80 4.31 -12.88
C ALA A 52 -4.76 2.81 -13.19
N GLY A 53 -3.80 2.07 -12.65
CA GLY A 53 -3.71 0.62 -12.79
C GLY A 53 -4.92 -0.10 -12.19
N ALA A 54 -5.31 0.26 -10.97
CA ALA A 54 -6.49 -0.28 -10.31
C ALA A 54 -7.79 0.08 -11.06
N GLY A 55 -7.90 1.31 -11.57
CA GLY A 55 -9.03 1.74 -12.38
C GLY A 55 -9.16 0.96 -13.68
N LEU A 56 -8.05 0.78 -14.43
CA LEU A 56 -8.04 -0.02 -15.66
C LEU A 56 -8.32 -1.50 -15.39
N ALA A 57 -7.71 -2.08 -14.35
CA ALA A 57 -7.97 -3.46 -13.96
C ALA A 57 -9.44 -3.66 -13.54
N GLY A 58 -10.02 -2.72 -12.79
CA GLY A 58 -11.43 -2.71 -12.43
C GLY A 58 -12.34 -2.64 -13.66
N ALA A 59 -12.07 -1.71 -14.58
CA ALA A 59 -12.82 -1.58 -15.83
C ALA A 59 -12.73 -2.84 -16.70
N ALA A 60 -11.54 -3.42 -16.84
CA ALA A 60 -11.34 -4.68 -17.55
C ALA A 60 -12.10 -5.84 -16.89
N GLY A 61 -12.13 -5.90 -15.55
CA GLY A 61 -12.91 -6.89 -14.81
C GLY A 61 -14.41 -6.77 -15.06
N VAL A 62 -14.96 -5.56 -15.06
CA VAL A 62 -16.37 -5.30 -15.37
C VAL A 62 -16.69 -5.68 -16.82
N LEU A 63 -15.85 -5.30 -17.78
CA LEU A 63 -16.04 -5.66 -19.19
C LEU A 63 -15.95 -7.18 -19.41
N ALA A 64 -15.00 -7.85 -18.75
CA ALA A 64 -14.87 -9.30 -18.79
C ALA A 64 -16.12 -9.98 -18.21
N LEU A 65 -16.68 -9.47 -17.10
CA LEU A 65 -17.91 -9.98 -16.52
C LEU A 65 -19.09 -9.89 -17.52
N PHE A 66 -19.29 -8.74 -18.17
CA PHE A 66 -20.32 -8.59 -19.19
C PHE A 66 -20.07 -9.47 -20.42
N GLY A 67 -18.81 -9.62 -20.84
CA GLY A 67 -18.42 -10.53 -21.91
C GLY A 67 -18.79 -11.98 -21.60
N VAL A 68 -18.45 -12.47 -20.40
CA VAL A 68 -18.82 -13.82 -19.95
C VAL A 68 -20.34 -13.98 -19.87
N ALA A 69 -21.06 -13.01 -19.30
CA ALA A 69 -22.52 -13.04 -19.24
C ALA A 69 -23.16 -13.12 -20.64
N THR A 70 -22.62 -12.39 -21.61
CA THR A 70 -23.07 -12.41 -23.01
C THR A 70 -22.78 -13.76 -23.67
N LEU A 71 -21.62 -14.37 -23.43
CA LEU A 71 -21.29 -15.71 -23.92
C LEU A 71 -22.19 -16.79 -23.30
N ILE A 72 -22.51 -16.68 -22.01
CA ILE A 72 -23.47 -17.57 -21.35
C ILE A 72 -24.85 -17.44 -22.01
N ALA A 73 -25.33 -16.21 -22.24
CA ALA A 73 -26.59 -15.98 -22.93
C ALA A 73 -26.58 -16.55 -24.36
N ALA A 74 -25.48 -16.38 -25.10
CA ALA A 74 -25.31 -16.96 -26.43
C ALA A 74 -25.36 -18.49 -26.39
N ALA A 75 -24.71 -19.13 -25.41
CA ALA A 75 -24.75 -20.58 -25.22
C ALA A 75 -26.17 -21.08 -24.90
N VAL A 76 -26.90 -20.35 -24.04
CA VAL A 76 -28.31 -20.65 -23.75
C VAL A 76 -29.16 -20.56 -25.01
N LEU A 77 -29.01 -19.49 -25.80
CA LEU A 77 -29.75 -19.31 -27.05
C LEU A 77 -29.41 -20.37 -28.10
N ALA A 78 -28.13 -20.74 -28.21
CA ALA A 78 -27.69 -21.79 -29.13
C ALA A 78 -28.30 -23.14 -28.75
N LEU A 79 -28.31 -23.50 -27.46
CA LEU A 79 -28.92 -24.73 -26.98
C LEU A 79 -30.45 -24.69 -27.08
N ALA A 80 -31.04 -23.50 -27.01
CA ALA A 80 -32.48 -23.30 -27.20
C ALA A 80 -32.97 -23.57 -28.64
N LEU A 81 -32.05 -23.75 -29.61
CA LEU A 81 -32.39 -24.21 -30.95
C LEU A 81 -32.84 -25.67 -30.99
N VAL A 82 -32.46 -26.47 -29.98
CA VAL A 82 -32.77 -27.90 -29.89
C VAL A 82 -33.58 -28.29 -28.65
N LEU A 83 -33.67 -27.41 -27.65
CA LEU A 83 -34.40 -27.61 -26.39
C LEU A 83 -35.24 -26.38 -26.03
N PRO A 84 -36.28 -26.51 -25.19
CA PRO A 84 -36.96 -25.34 -24.64
C PRO A 84 -36.00 -24.37 -23.94
N GLY A 85 -36.23 -23.07 -24.08
CA GLY A 85 -35.33 -22.04 -23.54
C GLY A 85 -35.10 -22.15 -22.02
N TRP A 86 -36.12 -22.53 -21.25
CA TRP A 86 -36.00 -22.73 -19.80
C TRP A 86 -35.07 -23.91 -19.45
N ALA A 87 -35.13 -25.02 -20.22
CA ALA A 87 -34.29 -26.18 -19.99
C ALA A 87 -32.82 -25.87 -20.38
N SER A 88 -32.63 -25.14 -21.48
CA SER A 88 -31.32 -24.67 -21.92
C SER A 88 -30.66 -23.77 -20.86
N ALA A 89 -31.42 -22.84 -20.29
CA ALA A 89 -30.94 -21.97 -19.21
C ALA A 89 -30.53 -22.77 -17.97
N LEU A 90 -31.29 -23.79 -17.58
CA LEU A 90 -30.95 -24.66 -16.45
C LEU A 90 -29.67 -25.47 -16.69
N VAL A 91 -29.51 -26.04 -17.88
CA VAL A 91 -28.31 -26.83 -18.22
C VAL A 91 -27.05 -25.97 -18.19
N ILE A 92 -27.06 -24.84 -18.91
CA ILE A 92 -25.90 -23.94 -18.92
C ILE A 92 -25.66 -23.34 -17.53
N GLY A 93 -26.73 -22.96 -16.81
CA GLY A 93 -26.63 -22.47 -15.44
C GLY A 93 -25.98 -23.48 -14.49
N ALA A 94 -26.36 -24.76 -14.57
CA ALA A 94 -25.75 -25.82 -13.77
C ALA A 94 -24.25 -25.99 -14.08
N VAL A 95 -23.86 -25.96 -15.34
CA VAL A 95 -22.44 -26.01 -15.75
C VAL A 95 -21.66 -24.83 -15.19
N VAL A 96 -22.20 -23.61 -15.32
CA VAL A 96 -21.54 -22.40 -14.79
C VAL A 96 -21.41 -22.46 -13.27
N LEU A 97 -22.44 -22.91 -12.55
CA LEU A 97 -22.40 -23.07 -11.08
C LEU A 97 -21.38 -24.12 -10.65
N LEU A 98 -21.25 -25.23 -11.38
CA LEU A 98 -20.22 -26.23 -11.10
C LEU A 98 -18.82 -25.64 -11.25
N VAL A 99 -18.55 -24.95 -12.36
CA VAL A 99 -17.25 -24.29 -12.59
C VAL A 99 -16.98 -23.23 -11.51
N ALA A 100 -17.97 -22.40 -11.19
CA ALA A 100 -17.85 -21.39 -10.14
C ALA A 100 -17.59 -22.01 -8.76
N GLY A 101 -18.26 -23.11 -8.44
CA GLY A 101 -18.04 -23.87 -7.20
C GLY A 101 -16.60 -24.40 -7.10
N VAL A 102 -16.10 -25.03 -8.16
CA VAL A 102 -14.71 -25.52 -8.22
C VAL A 102 -13.72 -24.36 -8.09
N ALA A 103 -13.92 -23.27 -8.84
CA ALA A 103 -13.07 -22.09 -8.77
C ALA A 103 -13.06 -21.48 -7.36
N ALA A 104 -14.22 -21.41 -6.69
CA ALA A 104 -14.34 -20.91 -5.32
C ALA A 104 -13.58 -21.81 -4.32
N LEU A 105 -13.67 -23.12 -4.46
CA LEU A 105 -12.95 -24.08 -3.62
C LEU A 105 -11.43 -23.97 -3.81
N VAL A 106 -10.96 -23.88 -5.06
CA VAL A 106 -9.54 -23.70 -5.38
C VAL A 106 -9.05 -22.35 -4.86
N GLY A 107 -9.80 -21.27 -5.08
CA GLY A 107 -9.47 -19.94 -4.59
C GLY A 107 -9.36 -19.90 -3.07
N LYS A 108 -10.33 -20.50 -2.36
CA LYS A 108 -10.29 -20.65 -0.90
C LYS A 108 -9.04 -21.41 -0.44
N LYS A 109 -8.68 -22.51 -1.11
CA LYS A 109 -7.49 -23.30 -0.79
C LYS A 109 -6.22 -22.47 -0.96
N GLN A 110 -6.08 -21.75 -2.08
CA GLN A 110 -4.90 -20.91 -2.32
C GLN A 110 -4.81 -19.75 -1.32
N LEU A 111 -5.91 -19.08 -1.00
CA LEU A 111 -5.93 -18.05 0.03
C LEU A 111 -5.54 -18.59 1.41
N SER A 112 -6.01 -19.79 1.76
CA SER A 112 -5.64 -20.44 3.03
C SER A 112 -4.19 -20.92 3.08
N GLN A 113 -3.52 -21.09 1.94
CA GLN A 113 -2.13 -21.53 1.85
C GLN A 113 -1.13 -20.37 1.73
N SER A 114 -1.55 -19.24 1.16
CA SER A 114 -0.66 -18.11 0.83
C SER A 114 -0.72 -16.95 1.83
N VAL A 115 -1.64 -16.98 2.79
CA VAL A 115 -1.76 -15.97 3.85
C VAL A 115 -1.60 -16.66 5.21
N PRO A 116 -0.38 -16.79 5.77
CA PRO A 116 -0.25 -17.05 7.19
C PRO A 116 -0.96 -15.89 7.91
N PRO A 117 -1.91 -16.16 8.81
CA PRO A 117 -2.71 -15.12 9.47
C PRO A 117 -1.87 -14.14 10.32
N VAL A 118 -0.59 -14.44 10.53
CA VAL A 118 0.41 -13.54 11.12
C VAL A 118 1.77 -13.86 10.47
N PRO A 119 2.58 -12.85 10.04
CA PRO A 119 3.96 -13.12 9.63
C PRO A 119 4.72 -13.68 10.83
N GLU A 120 5.16 -14.94 10.78
CA GLU A 120 5.82 -15.61 11.93
C GLU A 120 7.05 -14.84 12.40
N GLU A 121 7.78 -14.21 11.47
CA GLU A 121 8.94 -13.37 11.80
C GLU A 121 8.55 -12.08 12.54
N ALA A 122 7.43 -11.46 12.18
CA ALA A 122 6.91 -10.28 12.87
C ALA A 122 6.33 -10.65 14.25
N ALA A 123 5.70 -11.82 14.39
CA ALA A 123 5.17 -12.31 15.66
C ALA A 123 6.27 -12.71 16.66
N ALA A 124 7.40 -13.23 16.16
CA ALA A 124 8.53 -13.67 16.98
C ALA A 124 9.46 -12.52 17.44
N GLY A 125 9.47 -11.39 16.72
CA GLY A 125 10.29 -10.20 17.05
C GLY A 125 9.71 -9.34 18.17
N VAL A 126 8.39 -9.21 18.23
CA VAL A 126 7.68 -8.33 19.20
C VAL A 126 8.03 -8.65 20.67
N PRO A 127 8.13 -9.92 21.12
CA PRO A 127 8.53 -10.22 22.49
C PRO A 127 9.97 -9.81 22.81
N LYS A 128 10.89 -9.88 21.83
CA LYS A 128 12.30 -9.51 21.99
C LYS A 128 12.47 -8.00 22.12
N ASP A 129 11.72 -7.23 21.33
CA ASP A 129 11.78 -5.77 21.36
C ASP A 129 11.18 -5.21 22.66
N VAL A 130 10.11 -5.82 23.17
CA VAL A 130 9.51 -5.45 24.47
C VAL A 130 10.45 -5.77 25.64
N ALA A 131 11.19 -6.89 25.56
CA ALA A 131 12.18 -7.25 26.58
C ALA A 131 13.35 -6.24 26.61
N ALA A 132 13.87 -5.84 25.45
CA ALA A 132 14.97 -4.87 25.36
C ALA A 132 14.61 -3.49 25.92
N VAL A 133 13.38 -3.01 25.65
CA VAL A 133 12.89 -1.73 26.20
C VAL A 133 12.71 -1.82 27.72
N ARG A 134 12.16 -2.94 28.22
CA ARG A 134 11.92 -3.14 29.66
C ARG A 134 13.21 -3.24 30.47
N GLU A 135 14.27 -3.78 29.87
CA GLU A 135 15.60 -3.87 30.47
C GLU A 135 16.33 -2.52 30.45
N GLY A 136 16.16 -1.72 29.38
CA GLY A 136 16.71 -0.36 29.29
C GLY A 136 16.09 0.65 30.27
N VAL A 137 14.83 0.45 30.68
CA VAL A 137 14.14 1.32 31.67
C VAL A 137 14.53 0.99 33.12
N ARG A 138 15.17 -0.16 33.37
CA ARG A 138 15.53 -0.63 34.72
C ARG A 138 16.98 -0.32 35.13
N ARG A 139 17.74 0.41 34.30
CA ARG A 139 19.08 0.91 34.60
C ARG A 139 19.07 2.38 35.00
#